data_AF-A0A817C3T0-F1
#
_entry.id   AF-A0A817C3T0-F1
#
_cell.length_a   1.000
_cell.length_b   1.000
_cell.length_c   1.000
_cell.angle_alpha   90.00
_cell.angle_beta   90.00
_cell.angle_gamma   90.00
#
_symmetry.space_group_name_H-M   'P 1'
#
loop_
_entity.id
_entity.type
_entity.pdbx_description
1 polymer ?
#
loop_
_entity_poly.entity_id
_entity_poly.type
_entity_poly.pdbx_seq_one_letter_code
_entity_poly.pdbx_strand_id
1 'polypeptide(L)'
;MDIEPVIIPIEEHNIEIQQQEDDIESDGYDQAFQSSEFCRWRKNALYLYNMLFYELLECPSPTVQWLDQHTVKGDPKCDYYRLIIGTQGGRTPTDSRNELMVVEVRLPMLEYDFSKQPDQGFDELTGEHGGYEMGIRGSMHPYVPMYHIGDVNKARAMPQNTFKIASFSSINDVFLFDYSKHPSKLNPDGICRPQAILRGHIDEGFALSWHPMQQGLLLSGAQDGKMCLWNLEKMPINSTTTATVHNGIVCNTIIDPVETFDSERKLVDAIQWHPNHPAVFGAAAASGTLLITDLRASSGTAVLVEPLISSTSTSSSSSKTLQFRVKVHSADCNCLAFHPVNEYALLTGSDDTTIALWDMRNLSKEVRRFEQHHRDGVLEVTWSPLAPSVFASSSADQHVLVWDLKSNDGVIFDHKGHDSRIPDISWHPTRPIIASIAEDSSFQIWEANAVESLINSI
;
A
#
# COMPACT_ATOMS: atom_id res chain seq x y z
N MET A 1 19.01 1.31 -36.52
CA MET A 1 19.16 2.75 -36.78
C MET A 1 19.13 3.37 -35.42
N ASP A 2 20.31 3.50 -34.85
CA ASP A 2 20.54 4.03 -33.52
C ASP A 2 20.24 5.53 -33.53
N ILE A 3 19.49 5.99 -32.54
CA ILE A 3 19.24 7.41 -32.29
C ILE A 3 19.82 7.67 -30.91
N GLU A 4 20.91 8.42 -30.87
CA GLU A 4 21.61 8.87 -29.68
C GLU A 4 20.77 9.88 -28.87
N PRO A 5 20.88 9.91 -27.54
CA PRO A 5 20.26 10.94 -26.72
C PRO A 5 21.00 12.28 -26.86
N VAL A 6 20.20 13.36 -26.91
CA VAL A 6 20.65 14.75 -26.99
C VAL A 6 21.31 15.16 -25.68
N ILE A 7 22.57 15.60 -25.76
CA ILE A 7 23.33 16.22 -24.67
C ILE A 7 23.19 17.73 -24.80
N ILE A 8 22.72 18.41 -23.74
CA ILE A 8 22.81 19.86 -23.60
C ILE A 8 24.06 20.15 -22.76
N PRO A 9 25.10 20.81 -23.30
CA PRO A 9 26.33 21.07 -22.56
C PRO A 9 26.13 22.22 -21.58
N ILE A 10 26.58 22.05 -20.33
CA ILE A 10 26.85 23.15 -19.40
C ILE A 10 28.30 23.54 -19.64
N GLU A 11 28.54 24.63 -20.37
CA GLU A 11 29.87 25.25 -20.44
C GLU A 11 30.10 26.06 -19.16
N GLU A 12 31.03 25.57 -18.32
CA GLU A 12 31.67 26.40 -17.31
C GLU A 12 32.52 27.47 -18.01
N HIS A 13 32.10 28.72 -17.94
CA HIS A 13 32.98 29.86 -18.22
C HIS A 13 33.10 30.73 -16.97
N ASN A 14 34.27 30.60 -16.33
CA ASN A 14 34.86 31.61 -15.47
C ASN A 14 34.93 32.93 -16.25
N ILE A 15 34.07 33.89 -15.91
CA ILE A 15 34.18 35.27 -16.38
C ILE A 15 34.27 36.16 -15.14
N GLU A 16 35.39 36.87 -15.05
CA GLU A 16 35.61 37.96 -14.09
C GLU A 16 34.46 38.96 -14.19
N ILE A 17 33.74 39.17 -13.08
CA ILE A 17 32.67 40.14 -12.97
C ILE A 17 33.29 41.55 -13.02
N GLN A 18 33.25 42.18 -14.19
CA GLN A 18 33.14 43.63 -14.27
C GLN A 18 31.67 44.00 -14.09
N GLN A 19 31.43 44.86 -13.11
CA GLN A 19 30.15 45.44 -12.75
C GLN A 19 29.43 46.02 -13.97
N GLN A 20 28.22 45.53 -14.25
CA GLN A 20 27.16 46.34 -14.81
C GLN A 20 25.80 45.80 -14.36
N GLU A 21 25.09 46.65 -13.63
CA GLU A 21 23.73 46.47 -13.12
C GLU A 21 22.75 46.22 -14.27
N ASP A 22 21.99 45.14 -14.19
CA ASP A 22 20.62 45.03 -14.72
C ASP A 22 19.88 44.01 -13.84
N ASP A 23 19.34 44.50 -12.72
CA ASP A 23 18.33 43.82 -11.90
C ASP A 23 17.06 43.59 -12.74
N ILE A 24 16.47 42.39 -12.71
CA ILE A 24 15.02 42.09 -12.64
C ILE A 24 14.78 40.55 -12.61
N GLU A 25 14.28 40.06 -11.46
CA GLU A 25 13.43 38.86 -11.26
C GLU A 25 13.93 37.43 -11.60
N SER A 26 15.04 36.94 -11.03
CA SER A 26 15.33 35.49 -10.99
C SER A 26 15.60 34.88 -9.59
N ASP A 27 15.88 35.69 -8.57
CA ASP A 27 16.35 35.17 -7.27
C ASP A 27 15.26 34.54 -6.38
N GLY A 28 13.97 34.80 -6.68
CA GLY A 28 12.86 34.32 -5.86
C GLY A 28 12.54 32.83 -6.02
N TYR A 29 12.70 32.28 -7.23
CA TYR A 29 12.41 30.87 -7.52
C TYR A 29 13.49 29.92 -6.97
N ASP A 30 14.76 30.29 -7.12
CA ASP A 30 15.88 29.49 -6.62
C ASP A 30 15.97 29.48 -5.09
N GLN A 31 15.68 30.61 -4.42
CA GLN A 31 15.55 30.63 -2.96
C GLN A 31 14.35 29.82 -2.47
N ALA A 32 13.20 29.89 -3.15
CA ALA A 32 12.00 29.12 -2.79
C ALA A 32 12.24 27.61 -2.91
N PHE A 33 12.86 27.15 -4.01
CA PHE A 33 13.20 25.75 -4.24
C PHE A 33 14.24 25.22 -3.24
N GLN A 34 15.28 26.02 -2.94
CA GLN A 34 16.27 25.70 -1.88
C GLN A 34 15.67 25.74 -0.47
N SER A 35 14.56 26.46 -0.27
CA SER A 35 13.84 26.57 1.01
C SER A 35 12.74 25.52 1.23
N SER A 36 12.47 24.67 0.23
CA SER A 36 11.44 23.64 0.32
C SER A 36 11.69 22.66 1.47
N GLU A 37 10.61 22.17 2.08
CA GLU A 37 10.66 21.18 3.16
C GLU A 37 11.42 19.92 2.71
N PHE A 38 11.25 19.52 1.46
CA PHE A 38 11.98 18.44 0.81
C PHE A 38 13.51 18.66 0.78
N CYS A 39 13.98 19.84 0.37
CA CYS A 39 15.41 20.16 0.36
C CYS A 39 16.03 20.10 1.76
N ARG A 40 15.28 20.52 2.79
CA ARG A 40 15.71 20.42 4.20
C ARG A 40 15.74 18.97 4.66
N TRP A 41 14.70 18.19 4.37
CA TRP A 41 14.65 16.76 4.66
C TRP A 41 15.82 16.01 4.01
N ARG A 42 16.08 16.26 2.73
CA ARG A 42 17.16 15.61 1.97
C ARG A 42 18.55 15.83 2.58
N LYS A 43 18.82 17.03 3.10
CA LYS A 43 20.08 17.33 3.83
C LYS A 43 20.20 16.57 5.15
N ASN A 44 19.06 16.35 5.81
CA ASN A 44 19.01 15.65 7.09
C ASN A 44 18.87 14.13 6.95
N ALA A 45 18.53 13.62 5.76
CA ALA A 45 18.28 12.21 5.51
C ALA A 45 19.42 11.33 6.02
N LEU A 46 20.68 11.73 5.76
CA LEU A 46 21.89 11.03 6.20
C LEU A 46 21.94 10.71 7.71
N TYR A 47 21.29 11.53 8.56
CA TYR A 47 21.26 11.34 10.01
C TYR A 47 20.03 10.56 10.49
N LEU A 48 19.00 10.46 9.65
CA LEU A 48 17.69 9.91 9.99
C LEU A 48 17.53 8.46 9.54
N TYR A 49 18.15 8.10 8.41
CA TYR A 49 18.00 6.79 7.78
C TYR A 49 19.31 6.01 7.81
N ASN A 50 19.19 4.68 7.87
CA ASN A 50 20.29 3.73 7.66
C ASN A 50 20.27 3.28 6.19
N MET A 51 19.08 3.30 5.58
CA MET A 51 18.87 3.05 4.17
C MET A 51 17.76 3.96 3.66
N LEU A 52 17.99 4.58 2.51
CA LEU A 52 16.97 5.31 1.76
C LEU A 52 17.20 5.02 0.28
N PHE A 53 16.24 4.33 -0.32
CA PHE A 53 16.15 4.05 -1.74
C PHE A 53 14.99 4.86 -2.31
N TYR A 54 15.24 5.52 -3.43
CA TYR A 54 14.28 6.36 -4.13
C TYR A 54 14.28 6.00 -5.61
N GLU A 55 13.09 5.79 -6.17
CA GLU A 55 12.90 5.61 -7.61
C GLU A 55 11.63 6.35 -8.06
N LEU A 56 11.69 6.94 -9.26
CA LEU A 56 10.51 7.51 -9.90
C LEU A 56 9.94 6.47 -10.85
N LEU A 57 8.73 5.99 -10.56
CA LEU A 57 8.03 5.02 -11.40
C LEU A 57 7.59 5.68 -12.72
N GLU A 58 7.45 4.87 -13.77
CA GLU A 58 6.89 5.31 -15.06
C GLU A 58 5.43 5.75 -14.93
N CYS A 59 4.69 5.12 -14.03
CA CYS A 59 3.31 5.45 -13.66
C CYS A 59 3.18 5.47 -12.13
N PRO A 60 2.24 6.26 -11.58
CA PRO A 60 1.91 6.17 -10.17
C PRO A 60 1.35 4.79 -9.84
N SER A 61 1.71 4.30 -8.66
CA SER A 61 1.15 3.08 -8.10
C SER A 61 0.25 3.45 -6.92
N PRO A 62 -1.02 2.98 -6.88
CA PRO A 62 -1.88 3.15 -5.72
C PRO A 62 -1.73 2.01 -4.70
N THR A 63 -0.95 0.97 -5.01
CA THR A 63 -0.77 -0.21 -4.16
C THR A 63 0.70 -0.62 -4.03
N VAL A 64 1.09 -1.05 -2.83
CA VAL A 64 2.41 -1.62 -2.58
C VAL A 64 2.30 -2.75 -1.56
N GLN A 65 2.97 -3.87 -1.80
CA GLN A 65 3.05 -4.95 -0.81
C GLN A 65 4.37 -5.71 -0.93
N TRP A 66 5.09 -5.86 0.18
CA TRP A 66 6.23 -6.77 0.25
C TRP A 66 5.78 -8.23 0.13
N LEU A 67 6.56 -9.02 -0.60
CA LEU A 67 6.44 -10.47 -0.62
C LEU A 67 7.46 -11.09 0.32
N ASP A 68 7.08 -12.18 1.00
CA ASP A 68 7.99 -12.99 1.83
C ASP A 68 8.92 -13.89 0.97
N GLN A 69 9.30 -13.40 -0.21
CA GLN A 69 10.19 -14.09 -1.13
C GLN A 69 11.49 -13.32 -1.22
N HIS A 70 12.57 -14.00 -0.83
CA HIS A 70 13.93 -13.50 -0.83
C HIS A 70 14.80 -14.42 -1.71
N THR A 71 15.63 -13.83 -2.57
CA THR A 71 16.57 -14.58 -3.41
C THR A 71 18.00 -14.10 -3.18
N VAL A 72 18.86 -14.99 -2.71
CA VAL A 72 20.32 -14.76 -2.67
C VAL A 72 20.90 -15.14 -4.04
N LYS A 73 21.41 -14.17 -4.80
CA LYS A 73 22.04 -14.42 -6.12
C LYS A 73 23.57 -14.57 -6.06
N GLY A 74 24.11 -14.86 -4.89
CA GLY A 74 25.54 -15.12 -4.67
C GLY A 74 26.42 -13.86 -4.57
N ASP A 75 25.84 -12.66 -4.62
CA ASP A 75 26.52 -11.43 -4.20
C ASP A 75 26.47 -11.36 -2.67
N PRO A 76 27.62 -11.43 -1.95
CA PRO A 76 27.62 -11.41 -0.49
C PRO A 76 27.20 -10.05 0.10
N LYS A 77 27.08 -9.00 -0.72
CA LYS A 77 26.74 -7.65 -0.26
C LYS A 77 25.27 -7.29 -0.42
N CYS A 78 24.54 -8.00 -1.28
CA CYS A 78 23.19 -7.62 -1.69
C CYS A 78 22.25 -8.82 -1.76
N ASP A 79 21.00 -8.57 -1.35
CA ASP A 79 19.89 -9.50 -1.52
C ASP A 79 18.83 -8.91 -2.45
N TYR A 80 18.02 -9.81 -3.02
CA TYR A 80 16.92 -9.46 -3.90
C TYR A 80 15.60 -9.75 -3.21
N TYR A 81 14.78 -8.71 -3.08
CA TYR A 81 13.48 -8.72 -2.45
C TYR A 81 12.41 -8.45 -3.49
N ARG A 82 11.19 -8.93 -3.27
CA ARG A 82 10.08 -8.74 -4.21
C ARG A 82 8.95 -7.91 -3.61
N LEU A 83 8.38 -7.06 -4.45
CA LEU A 83 7.21 -6.26 -4.14
C LEU A 83 6.14 -6.45 -5.22
N ILE A 84 4.89 -6.24 -4.83
CA ILE A 84 3.79 -6.04 -5.75
C ILE A 84 3.54 -4.54 -5.87
N ILE A 85 3.47 -4.05 -7.11
CA ILE A 85 3.00 -2.70 -7.44
C ILE A 85 1.98 -2.80 -8.58
N GLY A 86 1.19 -1.76 -8.74
CA GLY A 86 0.24 -1.61 -9.83
C GLY A 86 0.41 -0.28 -10.54
N THR A 87 -0.16 -0.11 -11.72
CA THR A 87 -0.18 1.20 -12.38
C THR A 87 -1.56 1.82 -12.33
N GLN A 88 -1.58 3.15 -12.30
CA GLN A 88 -2.76 3.97 -12.47
C GLN A 88 -2.53 4.99 -13.61
N GLY A 89 -3.53 5.19 -14.45
CA GLY A 89 -3.50 6.21 -15.50
C GLY A 89 -2.74 5.85 -16.79
N GLY A 90 -2.26 4.60 -16.93
CA GLY A 90 -1.51 4.12 -18.10
C GLY A 90 -0.09 4.69 -18.23
N ARG A 91 0.75 4.05 -19.06
CA ARG A 91 2.16 4.43 -19.29
C ARG A 91 2.33 5.79 -19.96
N THR A 92 1.44 6.12 -20.87
CA THR A 92 1.46 7.39 -21.59
C THR A 92 0.04 7.83 -21.88
N PRO A 93 -0.21 9.12 -22.18
CA PRO A 93 -1.53 9.58 -22.63
C PRO A 93 -2.06 8.81 -23.85
N THR A 94 -1.18 8.14 -24.61
CA THR A 94 -1.51 7.33 -25.78
C THR A 94 -1.56 5.82 -25.52
N ASP A 95 -0.98 5.33 -24.42
CA ASP A 95 -1.02 3.94 -23.97
C ASP A 95 -1.69 3.85 -22.60
N SER A 96 -3.02 3.70 -22.63
CA SER A 96 -3.88 3.58 -21.45
C SER A 96 -3.85 2.19 -20.80
N ARG A 97 -2.85 1.36 -21.13
CA ARG A 97 -2.74 0.01 -20.56
C ARG A 97 -2.15 0.10 -19.17
N ASN A 98 -2.82 -0.56 -18.23
CA ASN A 98 -2.32 -0.73 -16.88
C ASN A 98 -1.68 -2.10 -16.70
N GLU A 99 -0.83 -2.20 -15.69
CA GLU A 99 -0.04 -3.37 -15.39
C GLU A 99 -0.07 -3.66 -13.90
N LEU A 100 -0.27 -4.94 -13.56
CA LEU A 100 0.07 -5.49 -12.26
C LEU A 100 1.48 -6.07 -12.37
N MET A 101 2.38 -5.64 -11.52
CA MET A 101 3.79 -6.05 -11.58
C MET A 101 4.25 -6.64 -10.27
N VAL A 102 4.94 -7.78 -10.37
CA VAL A 102 5.92 -8.16 -9.36
C VAL A 102 7.23 -7.52 -9.76
N VAL A 103 7.81 -6.71 -8.89
CA VAL A 103 9.13 -6.09 -9.07
C VAL A 103 10.14 -6.73 -8.15
N GLU A 104 11.40 -6.77 -8.59
CA GLU A 104 12.53 -7.23 -7.79
C GLU A 104 13.43 -6.03 -7.48
N VAL A 105 13.70 -5.82 -6.21
CA VAL A 105 14.56 -4.74 -5.72
C VAL A 105 15.83 -5.35 -5.12
N ARG A 106 16.97 -4.82 -5.55
CA ARG A 106 18.28 -5.15 -4.98
C ARG A 106 18.56 -4.21 -3.82
N LEU A 107 18.70 -4.76 -2.61
CA LEU A 107 19.01 -4.01 -1.40
C LEU A 107 20.27 -4.57 -0.70
N PRO A 108 20.99 -3.75 0.07
CA PRO A 108 22.11 -4.21 0.89
C PRO A 108 21.68 -5.27 1.91
N MET A 109 22.57 -6.23 2.18
CA MET A 109 22.38 -7.27 3.20
C MET A 109 22.58 -6.69 4.61
N LEU A 110 21.71 -7.06 5.56
CA LEU A 110 21.75 -6.57 6.95
C LEU A 110 23.07 -6.88 7.69
N GLU A 111 23.63 -8.06 7.46
CA GLU A 111 24.78 -8.58 8.22
C GLU A 111 26.13 -8.17 7.64
N TYR A 112 26.14 -7.50 6.48
CA TYR A 112 27.39 -7.12 5.83
C TYR A 112 27.96 -5.84 6.47
N ASP A 113 29.08 -6.00 7.18
CA ASP A 113 29.78 -4.89 7.80
C ASP A 113 30.58 -4.09 6.76
N PHE A 114 29.95 -3.03 6.24
CA PHE A 114 30.54 -2.11 5.26
C PHE A 114 31.73 -1.32 5.82
N SER A 115 31.85 -1.17 7.15
CA SER A 115 32.98 -0.46 7.77
C SER A 115 34.32 -1.18 7.59
N LYS A 116 34.29 -2.46 7.19
CA LYS A 116 35.49 -3.28 6.97
C LYS A 116 36.11 -3.16 5.57
N GLN A 117 35.49 -2.44 4.63
CA GLN A 117 36.04 -2.20 3.28
C GLN A 117 35.74 -0.77 2.77
N PRO A 118 36.57 0.23 3.10
CA PRO A 118 36.38 1.63 2.69
C PRO A 118 36.69 1.91 1.21
N ASP A 119 37.35 0.98 0.51
CA ASP A 119 37.81 1.17 -0.86
C ASP A 119 36.80 0.60 -1.87
N GLN A 120 35.76 1.37 -2.22
CA GLN A 120 35.16 1.47 -3.57
C GLN A 120 33.80 2.19 -3.51
N GLY A 121 33.75 3.42 -4.04
CA GLY A 121 32.49 4.04 -4.47
C GLY A 121 32.18 5.43 -3.92
N PHE A 122 33.19 6.29 -3.70
CA PHE A 122 32.95 7.74 -3.68
C PHE A 122 33.18 8.26 -5.10
N ASP A 123 32.11 8.36 -5.90
CA ASP A 123 32.15 9.12 -7.15
C ASP A 123 31.58 10.51 -6.89
N GLU A 124 32.47 11.40 -6.46
CA GLU A 124 32.21 12.80 -6.12
C GLU A 124 31.72 13.62 -7.33
N LEU A 125 31.74 13.05 -8.54
CA LEU A 125 31.51 13.76 -9.80
C LEU A 125 30.07 13.77 -10.33
N THR A 126 29.12 13.03 -9.73
CA THR A 126 27.77 12.94 -10.36
C THR A 126 26.70 13.84 -9.75
N GLY A 127 26.78 14.29 -8.49
CA GLY A 127 25.89 15.34 -7.92
C GLY A 127 24.36 15.12 -8.02
N GLU A 128 23.93 14.06 -8.69
CA GLU A 128 22.60 13.66 -9.05
C GLU A 128 22.53 12.16 -8.77
N HIS A 129 21.44 11.72 -8.13
CA HIS A 129 21.22 10.40 -7.52
C HIS A 129 21.75 10.30 -6.08
N GLY A 130 20.91 10.74 -5.14
CA GLY A 130 21.12 10.54 -3.71
C GLY A 130 21.03 9.06 -3.33
N GLY A 131 22.08 8.57 -2.67
CA GLY A 131 22.13 7.24 -2.09
C GLY A 131 23.48 6.94 -1.44
N TYR A 132 23.63 7.38 -0.18
CA TYR A 132 24.53 6.95 0.91
C TYR A 132 26.01 6.54 0.67
N GLU A 133 26.78 6.68 1.76
CA GLU A 133 28.20 6.30 1.97
C GLU A 133 28.58 4.84 1.66
N MET A 134 27.75 4.03 1.01
CA MET A 134 27.90 2.56 0.99
C MET A 134 28.25 1.94 -0.37
N GLY A 135 28.46 2.74 -1.43
CA GLY A 135 28.95 2.25 -2.73
C GLY A 135 28.07 1.20 -3.45
N ILE A 136 26.94 0.80 -2.87
CA ILE A 136 25.97 -0.14 -3.44
C ILE A 136 24.77 0.64 -3.95
N ARG A 137 24.68 0.71 -5.28
CA ARG A 137 23.52 1.27 -5.95
C ARG A 137 22.36 0.27 -5.86
N GLY A 138 21.33 0.63 -5.08
CA GLY A 138 20.04 -0.05 -5.13
C GLY A 138 19.45 0.02 -6.55
N SER A 139 18.63 -0.95 -6.92
CA SER A 139 17.98 -0.96 -8.23
C SER A 139 16.69 -1.75 -8.19
N MET A 140 15.63 -1.23 -8.81
CA MET A 140 14.38 -1.95 -9.03
C MET A 140 14.24 -2.34 -10.50
N HIS A 141 13.74 -3.54 -10.75
CA HIS A 141 13.41 -3.98 -12.10
C HIS A 141 12.11 -4.79 -12.10
N PRO A 142 11.30 -4.74 -13.17
CA PRO A 142 10.16 -5.63 -13.33
C PRO A 142 10.61 -7.10 -13.34
N TYR A 143 10.01 -7.92 -12.47
CA TYR A 143 10.25 -9.36 -12.42
C TYR A 143 9.23 -10.13 -13.28
N VAL A 144 7.94 -9.89 -13.03
CA VAL A 144 6.83 -10.43 -13.84
C VAL A 144 5.78 -9.34 -14.03
N PRO A 145 5.76 -8.67 -15.20
CA PRO A 145 4.72 -7.72 -15.56
C PRO A 145 3.52 -8.44 -16.18
N MET A 146 2.31 -8.04 -15.80
CA MET A 146 1.05 -8.61 -16.27
C MET A 146 0.10 -7.49 -16.67
N TYR A 147 -0.48 -7.55 -17.88
CA TYR A 147 -1.52 -6.59 -18.26
C TYR A 147 -2.71 -6.68 -17.31
N HIS A 148 -3.25 -5.52 -17.02
CA HIS A 148 -4.40 -5.31 -16.16
C HIS A 148 -5.41 -4.42 -16.88
N ILE A 149 -6.70 -4.66 -16.66
CA ILE A 149 -7.77 -3.81 -17.19
C ILE A 149 -8.24 -2.90 -16.08
N GLY A 150 -8.34 -1.60 -16.36
CA GLY A 150 -8.54 -0.58 -15.33
C GLY A 150 -7.30 -0.39 -14.46
N ASP A 151 -7.34 0.62 -13.61
CA ASP A 151 -6.28 0.91 -12.64
C ASP A 151 -6.22 -0.20 -11.59
N VAL A 152 -5.03 -0.45 -11.04
CA VAL A 152 -4.81 -1.48 -10.04
C VAL A 152 -5.02 -0.89 -8.64
N ASN A 153 -6.24 -0.55 -8.26
CA ASN A 153 -6.57 0.17 -7.02
C ASN A 153 -5.96 -0.45 -5.76
N LYS A 154 -6.02 -1.79 -5.63
CA LYS A 154 -5.35 -2.53 -4.55
C LYS A 154 -4.91 -3.90 -5.06
N ALA A 155 -3.71 -4.34 -4.72
CA ALA A 155 -3.24 -5.69 -5.02
C ALA A 155 -2.68 -6.35 -3.76
N ARG A 156 -3.07 -7.60 -3.50
CA ARG A 156 -2.62 -8.37 -2.34
C ARG A 156 -2.30 -9.81 -2.70
N ALA A 157 -1.16 -10.30 -2.25
CA ALA A 157 -0.76 -11.70 -2.35
C ALA A 157 -1.49 -12.57 -1.33
N MET A 158 -1.81 -13.80 -1.73
CA MET A 158 -2.34 -14.82 -0.83
C MET A 158 -1.23 -15.26 0.15
N PRO A 159 -1.43 -15.17 1.49
CA PRO A 159 -0.40 -15.51 2.46
C PRO A 159 0.11 -16.95 2.36
N GLN A 160 -0.76 -17.91 2.04
CA GLN A 160 -0.40 -19.33 1.94
C GLN A 160 0.28 -19.68 0.61
N ASN A 161 0.11 -18.85 -0.41
CA ASN A 161 0.75 -19.03 -1.72
C ASN A 161 0.97 -17.67 -2.37
N THR A 162 2.14 -17.09 -2.12
CA THR A 162 2.51 -15.75 -2.57
C THR A 162 2.60 -15.61 -4.09
N PHE A 163 2.52 -16.69 -4.87
CA PHE A 163 2.41 -16.62 -6.34
C PHE A 163 1.04 -16.13 -6.81
N LYS A 164 -0.01 -16.31 -5.99
CA LYS A 164 -1.37 -15.88 -6.31
C LYS A 164 -1.61 -14.47 -5.76
N ILE A 165 -2.04 -13.57 -6.63
CA ILE A 165 -2.33 -12.17 -6.33
C ILE A 165 -3.79 -11.90 -6.71
N ALA A 166 -4.55 -11.31 -5.79
CA ALA A 166 -5.82 -10.67 -6.13
C ALA A 166 -5.58 -9.18 -6.35
N SER A 167 -6.18 -8.61 -7.38
CA SER A 167 -6.18 -7.17 -7.64
C SER A 167 -7.60 -6.65 -7.82
N PHE A 168 -7.90 -5.53 -7.17
CA PHE A 168 -9.16 -4.80 -7.35
C PHE A 168 -8.96 -3.77 -8.47
N SER A 169 -9.82 -3.83 -9.48
CA SER A 169 -9.79 -2.89 -10.61
C SER A 169 -10.72 -1.69 -10.44
N SER A 170 -10.35 -0.55 -11.04
CA SER A 170 -11.25 0.59 -11.21
C SER A 170 -12.47 0.31 -12.10
N ILE A 171 -12.51 -0.85 -12.78
CA ILE A 171 -13.69 -1.30 -13.55
C ILE A 171 -14.63 -2.22 -12.76
N ASN A 172 -14.58 -2.25 -11.42
CA ASN A 172 -15.39 -3.05 -10.47
C ASN A 172 -15.09 -4.55 -10.31
N ASP A 173 -14.43 -5.18 -11.28
CA ASP A 173 -14.06 -6.59 -11.21
C ASP A 173 -12.81 -6.79 -10.31
N VAL A 174 -12.79 -7.87 -9.52
CA VAL A 174 -11.57 -8.34 -8.84
C VAL A 174 -10.93 -9.43 -9.68
N PHE A 175 -9.65 -9.27 -10.01
CA PHE A 175 -8.90 -10.22 -10.82
C PHE A 175 -8.01 -11.11 -9.97
N LEU A 176 -7.89 -12.38 -10.35
CA LEU A 176 -6.94 -13.31 -9.77
C LEU A 176 -5.81 -13.59 -10.76
N PHE A 177 -4.58 -13.28 -10.36
CA PHE A 177 -3.36 -13.56 -11.09
C PHE A 177 -2.52 -14.62 -10.38
N ASP A 178 -1.83 -15.46 -11.14
CA ASP A 178 -0.82 -16.40 -10.70
C ASP A 178 0.43 -16.10 -11.51
N TYR A 179 1.31 -15.24 -10.98
CA TYR A 179 2.42 -14.70 -11.76
C TYR A 179 3.46 -15.77 -12.12
N SER A 180 3.42 -16.96 -11.49
CA SER A 180 4.26 -18.11 -11.92
C SER A 180 3.90 -18.62 -13.32
N LYS A 181 2.67 -18.31 -13.79
CA LYS A 181 2.16 -18.69 -15.11
C LYS A 181 2.30 -17.57 -16.14
N HIS A 182 2.90 -16.44 -15.77
CA HIS A 182 3.12 -15.32 -16.66
C HIS A 182 4.59 -15.21 -17.07
N PRO A 183 4.87 -14.76 -18.30
CA PRO A 183 6.25 -14.55 -18.76
C PRO A 183 6.91 -13.38 -18.01
N SER A 184 8.24 -13.39 -17.93
CA SER A 184 9.03 -12.29 -17.35
C SER A 184 9.05 -11.01 -18.18
N LYS A 185 8.42 -11.03 -19.37
CA LYS A 185 8.24 -9.87 -20.25
C LYS A 185 6.79 -9.84 -20.72
N LEU A 186 6.25 -8.64 -20.90
CA LEU A 186 4.89 -8.47 -21.40
C LEU A 186 4.73 -9.11 -22.79
N ASN A 187 3.55 -9.71 -22.99
CA ASN A 187 3.19 -10.24 -24.29
C ASN A 187 2.93 -9.08 -25.27
N PRO A 188 3.40 -9.13 -26.52
CA PRO A 188 3.14 -8.06 -27.49
C PRO A 188 1.65 -7.88 -27.85
N ASP A 189 0.80 -8.85 -27.50
CA ASP A 189 -0.62 -8.85 -27.84
C ASP A 189 -1.45 -7.83 -27.04
N GLY A 190 -0.93 -7.30 -25.92
CA GLY A 190 -1.66 -6.35 -25.08
C GLY A 190 -2.83 -6.95 -24.30
N ILE A 191 -2.91 -8.28 -24.21
CA ILE A 191 -4.08 -8.97 -23.67
C ILE A 191 -3.90 -9.25 -22.17
N CYS A 192 -4.90 -8.86 -21.38
CA CYS A 192 -5.01 -9.21 -19.96
C CYS A 192 -5.44 -10.67 -19.80
N ARG A 193 -4.68 -11.47 -19.03
CA ARG A 193 -4.87 -12.93 -18.90
C ARG A 193 -4.97 -13.37 -17.43
N PRO A 194 -5.99 -12.94 -16.68
CA PRO A 194 -6.17 -13.39 -15.30
C PRO A 194 -6.61 -14.86 -15.28
N GLN A 195 -6.29 -15.57 -14.20
CA GLN A 195 -6.72 -16.96 -14.00
C GLN A 195 -8.20 -17.05 -13.62
N ALA A 196 -8.74 -16.01 -12.96
CA ALA A 196 -10.16 -15.87 -12.70
C ALA A 196 -10.58 -14.40 -12.60
N ILE A 197 -11.86 -14.13 -12.88
CA ILE A 197 -12.53 -12.85 -12.63
C ILE A 197 -13.58 -13.08 -11.55
N LEU A 198 -13.56 -12.30 -10.49
CA LEU A 198 -14.52 -12.36 -9.41
C LEU A 198 -15.55 -11.23 -9.61
N ARG A 199 -16.80 -11.59 -9.91
CA ARG A 199 -17.87 -10.65 -10.29
C ARG A 199 -18.95 -10.57 -9.23
N GLY A 200 -19.15 -9.38 -8.66
CA GLY A 200 -20.10 -9.20 -7.56
C GLY A 200 -20.31 -7.74 -7.14
N HIS A 201 -19.29 -6.90 -7.35
CA HIS A 201 -19.38 -5.45 -7.16
C HIS A 201 -19.91 -4.75 -8.41
N ILE A 202 -20.47 -3.55 -8.21
CA ILE A 202 -21.00 -2.69 -9.27
C ILE A 202 -20.08 -1.47 -9.48
N ASP A 203 -19.46 -1.00 -8.41
CA ASP A 203 -18.52 0.12 -8.41
C ASP A 203 -17.10 -0.36 -8.04
N GLU A 204 -16.10 0.50 -8.23
CA GLU A 204 -14.72 0.21 -7.85
C GLU A 204 -14.53 0.14 -6.32
N GLY A 205 -13.38 -0.38 -5.90
CA GLY A 205 -13.05 -0.51 -4.48
C GLY A 205 -11.55 -0.57 -4.23
N PHE A 206 -11.18 -0.31 -2.97
CA PHE A 206 -9.82 -0.41 -2.45
C PHE A 206 -9.69 -1.50 -1.37
N ALA A 207 -10.82 -1.93 -0.80
CA ALA A 207 -10.84 -2.90 0.29
C ALA A 207 -10.62 -4.32 -0.24
N LEU A 208 -9.48 -4.92 0.12
CA LEU A 208 -9.11 -6.27 -0.30
C LEU A 208 -8.32 -6.99 0.80
N SER A 209 -8.77 -8.17 1.22
CA SER A 209 -8.09 -8.94 2.27
C SER A 209 -8.21 -10.45 2.09
N TRP A 210 -7.06 -11.11 2.00
CA TRP A 210 -6.97 -12.57 2.05
C TRP A 210 -7.13 -13.08 3.48
N HIS A 211 -7.80 -14.22 3.63
CA HIS A 211 -7.87 -14.87 4.91
C HIS A 211 -6.48 -15.37 5.32
N PRO A 212 -6.01 -15.10 6.56
CA PRO A 212 -4.64 -15.42 6.99
C PRO A 212 -4.38 -16.93 7.15
N MET A 213 -5.40 -17.71 7.59
CA MET A 213 -5.25 -19.16 7.84
C MET A 213 -5.87 -20.08 6.76
N GLN A 214 -6.99 -19.69 6.14
CA GLN A 214 -7.69 -20.51 5.16
C GLN A 214 -7.31 -20.09 3.74
N GLN A 215 -6.67 -21.01 3.02
CA GLN A 215 -6.26 -20.79 1.63
C GLN A 215 -7.47 -20.52 0.73
N GLY A 216 -7.33 -19.56 -0.18
CA GLY A 216 -8.33 -19.28 -1.21
C GLY A 216 -9.57 -18.53 -0.74
N LEU A 217 -9.67 -18.15 0.54
CA LEU A 217 -10.76 -17.30 1.02
C LEU A 217 -10.36 -15.83 0.95
N LEU A 218 -11.15 -15.03 0.25
CA LEU A 218 -10.87 -13.61 -0.02
C LEU A 218 -12.10 -12.77 0.35
N LEU A 219 -11.84 -11.60 0.94
CA LEU A 219 -12.83 -10.54 1.11
C LEU A 219 -12.49 -9.36 0.21
N SER A 220 -13.54 -8.75 -0.34
CA SER A 220 -13.45 -7.49 -1.04
C SER A 220 -14.58 -6.56 -0.60
N GLY A 221 -14.32 -5.26 -0.59
CA GLY A 221 -15.31 -4.21 -0.33
C GLY A 221 -15.19 -3.10 -1.37
N ALA A 222 -16.29 -2.42 -1.66
CA ALA A 222 -16.33 -1.43 -2.74
C ALA A 222 -17.19 -0.21 -2.39
N GLN A 223 -17.18 0.76 -3.30
CA GLN A 223 -17.98 1.98 -3.20
C GLN A 223 -19.50 1.73 -3.27
N ASP A 224 -19.91 0.58 -3.82
CA ASP A 224 -21.31 0.16 -3.88
C ASP A 224 -21.88 -0.22 -2.50
N GLY A 225 -21.06 -0.22 -1.46
CA GLY A 225 -21.40 -0.61 -0.10
C GLY A 225 -21.63 -2.10 0.10
N LYS A 226 -21.14 -2.93 -0.82
CA LYS A 226 -21.11 -4.38 -0.63
C LYS A 226 -19.75 -4.82 -0.13
N MET A 227 -19.77 -5.88 0.67
CA MET A 227 -18.60 -6.69 0.98
C MET A 227 -18.85 -8.11 0.45
N CYS A 228 -17.97 -8.59 -0.41
CA CYS A 228 -18.10 -9.89 -1.05
C CYS A 228 -17.09 -10.89 -0.46
N LEU A 229 -17.56 -12.09 -0.16
CA LEU A 229 -16.76 -13.23 0.27
C LEU A 229 -16.60 -14.22 -0.88
N TRP A 230 -15.35 -14.55 -1.22
CA TRP A 230 -15.01 -15.46 -2.30
C TRP A 230 -14.30 -16.69 -1.75
N ASN A 231 -14.65 -17.88 -2.24
CA ASN A 231 -13.95 -19.12 -1.93
C ASN A 231 -13.39 -19.76 -3.20
N LEU A 232 -12.08 -19.62 -3.38
CA LEU A 232 -11.34 -20.02 -4.57
C LEU A 232 -10.87 -21.49 -4.53
N GLU A 233 -11.08 -22.21 -3.42
CA GLU A 233 -10.82 -23.66 -3.35
C GLU A 233 -12.06 -24.46 -3.74
N LYS A 234 -13.26 -23.92 -3.49
CA LYS A 234 -14.55 -24.51 -3.87
C LYS A 234 -14.96 -24.17 -5.31
N MET A 235 -13.99 -24.04 -6.22
CA MET A 235 -14.26 -23.78 -7.64
C MET A 235 -15.27 -24.81 -8.16
N PRO A 236 -16.47 -24.41 -8.58
CA PRO A 236 -17.40 -25.36 -9.14
C PRO A 236 -16.78 -25.95 -10.41
N ILE A 237 -16.91 -27.27 -10.57
CA ILE A 237 -16.52 -28.04 -11.77
C ILE A 237 -17.23 -27.54 -13.04
N ASN A 238 -18.19 -26.62 -12.91
CA ASN A 238 -18.88 -25.94 -13.99
C ASN A 238 -18.34 -24.53 -14.18
N SER A 239 -17.07 -24.40 -14.58
CA SER A 239 -16.59 -23.18 -15.24
C SER A 239 -17.43 -23.00 -16.50
N THR A 240 -18.26 -21.96 -16.58
CA THR A 240 -18.86 -21.57 -17.84
C THR A 240 -17.71 -21.11 -18.74
N THR A 241 -17.23 -22.00 -19.60
CA THR A 241 -16.14 -21.73 -20.55
C THR A 241 -16.67 -20.85 -21.68
N THR A 242 -17.03 -19.62 -21.38
CA THR A 242 -17.15 -18.59 -22.41
C THR A 242 -15.80 -17.91 -22.50
N ALA A 243 -14.95 -18.44 -23.39
CA ALA A 243 -13.79 -17.70 -23.88
C ALA A 243 -14.29 -16.53 -24.73
N THR A 244 -14.84 -15.51 -24.09
CA THR A 244 -15.17 -14.26 -24.75
C THR A 244 -13.93 -13.39 -24.70
N VAL A 245 -13.22 -13.30 -25.82
CA VAL A 245 -12.34 -12.16 -26.09
C VAL A 245 -13.27 -10.95 -26.20
N HIS A 246 -13.58 -10.33 -25.07
CA HIS A 246 -14.37 -9.11 -25.02
C HIS A 246 -13.55 -8.10 -24.21
N ASN A 247 -13.31 -6.92 -24.78
CA ASN A 247 -12.60 -5.81 -24.14
C ASN A 247 -11.15 -6.11 -23.69
N GLY A 248 -10.38 -6.89 -24.47
CA GLY A 248 -8.95 -7.09 -24.22
C GLY A 248 -8.60 -8.08 -23.09
N ILE A 249 -9.58 -8.84 -22.59
CA ILE A 249 -9.38 -9.87 -21.57
C ILE A 249 -9.55 -11.27 -22.18
N VAL A 250 -8.67 -12.19 -21.79
CA VAL A 250 -8.83 -13.62 -22.02
C VAL A 250 -8.84 -14.34 -20.67
N CYS A 251 -10.03 -14.74 -20.23
CA CYS A 251 -10.24 -15.53 -19.03
C CYS A 251 -11.36 -16.56 -19.26
N ASN A 252 -11.20 -17.75 -18.70
CA ASN A 252 -12.16 -18.85 -18.84
C ASN A 252 -12.96 -19.11 -17.55
N THR A 253 -12.68 -18.36 -16.47
CA THR A 253 -13.22 -18.61 -15.13
C THR A 253 -13.80 -17.32 -14.59
N ILE A 254 -15.12 -17.29 -14.42
CA ILE A 254 -15.84 -16.24 -13.70
C ILE A 254 -16.40 -16.87 -12.43
N ILE A 255 -16.23 -16.19 -11.31
CA ILE A 255 -16.63 -16.68 -9.99
C ILE A 255 -17.58 -15.64 -9.40
N ASP A 256 -18.71 -16.11 -8.90
CA ASP A 256 -19.68 -15.32 -8.15
C ASP A 256 -19.36 -15.40 -6.64
N PRO A 257 -19.72 -14.37 -5.85
CA PRO A 257 -19.43 -14.37 -4.42
C PRO A 257 -20.20 -15.50 -3.71
N VAL A 258 -19.55 -16.12 -2.74
CA VAL A 258 -20.17 -17.13 -1.86
C VAL A 258 -21.21 -16.48 -0.97
N GLU A 259 -20.88 -15.31 -0.44
CA GLU A 259 -21.76 -14.51 0.40
C GLU A 259 -21.49 -13.03 0.14
N THR A 260 -22.54 -12.22 0.27
CA THR A 260 -22.46 -10.77 0.15
C THR A 260 -23.07 -10.15 1.41
N PHE A 261 -22.39 -9.14 1.93
CA PHE A 261 -22.80 -8.33 3.06
C PHE A 261 -23.04 -6.90 2.60
N ASP A 262 -24.04 -6.24 3.18
CA ASP A 262 -24.38 -4.85 2.87
C ASP A 262 -23.95 -3.97 4.06
N SER A 263 -23.27 -2.86 3.77
CA SER A 263 -22.82 -1.87 4.76
C SER A 263 -23.83 -0.73 4.97
N GLU A 264 -25.09 -0.94 4.55
CA GLU A 264 -26.14 0.05 4.33
C GLU A 264 -25.78 1.07 3.26
N ARG A 265 -25.25 0.58 2.13
CA ARG A 265 -24.81 1.41 0.98
C ARG A 265 -23.76 2.46 1.33
N LYS A 266 -23.04 2.29 2.43
CA LYS A 266 -21.87 3.12 2.75
C LYS A 266 -20.67 2.53 2.04
N LEU A 267 -19.93 3.32 1.27
CA LEU A 267 -18.69 2.84 0.67
C LEU A 267 -17.76 2.20 1.72
N VAL A 268 -17.05 1.16 1.31
CA VAL A 268 -16.12 0.40 2.16
C VAL A 268 -14.70 0.62 1.65
N ASP A 269 -13.92 1.40 2.39
CA ASP A 269 -12.55 1.78 1.99
C ASP A 269 -11.52 0.72 2.37
N ALA A 270 -11.73 0.05 3.52
CA ALA A 270 -10.86 -1.03 3.95
C ALA A 270 -11.62 -2.19 4.56
N ILE A 271 -11.08 -3.40 4.37
CA ILE A 271 -11.58 -4.63 4.94
C ILE A 271 -10.38 -5.47 5.38
N GLN A 272 -10.51 -6.15 6.51
CA GLN A 272 -9.45 -7.03 6.98
C GLN A 272 -10.02 -8.23 7.73
N TRP A 273 -9.49 -9.42 7.46
CA TRP A 273 -9.72 -10.58 8.31
C TRP A 273 -9.05 -10.42 9.66
N HIS A 274 -9.68 -10.95 10.70
CA HIS A 274 -9.04 -11.05 12.01
C HIS A 274 -7.89 -12.08 11.96
N PRO A 275 -6.66 -11.74 12.40
CA PRO A 275 -5.51 -12.63 12.35
C PRO A 275 -5.71 -13.97 13.08
N ASN A 276 -6.37 -13.92 14.24
CA ASN A 276 -6.52 -15.07 15.15
C ASN A 276 -7.91 -15.71 15.16
N HIS A 277 -8.90 -15.12 14.46
CA HIS A 277 -10.30 -15.55 14.52
C HIS A 277 -10.84 -15.78 13.11
N PRO A 278 -10.89 -17.04 12.63
CA PRO A 278 -11.09 -17.36 11.21
C PRO A 278 -12.51 -17.09 10.67
N ALA A 279 -13.42 -16.63 11.52
CA ALA A 279 -14.79 -16.29 11.14
C ALA A 279 -15.08 -14.80 11.29
N VAL A 280 -14.12 -14.02 11.78
CA VAL A 280 -14.31 -12.61 12.10
C VAL A 280 -13.53 -11.75 11.11
N PHE A 281 -14.18 -10.70 10.62
CA PHE A 281 -13.52 -9.66 9.86
C PHE A 281 -14.06 -8.29 10.25
N GLY A 282 -13.27 -7.26 9.98
CA GLY A 282 -13.63 -5.87 10.17
C GLY A 282 -13.66 -5.13 8.85
N ALA A 283 -14.51 -4.11 8.76
CA ALA A 283 -14.56 -3.22 7.62
C ALA A 283 -14.71 -1.76 8.08
N ALA A 284 -13.93 -0.88 7.46
CA ALA A 284 -13.97 0.56 7.64
C ALA A 284 -14.78 1.14 6.48
N ALA A 285 -15.79 1.92 6.83
CA ALA A 285 -16.74 2.47 5.88
C ALA A 285 -16.90 3.98 6.10
N ALA A 286 -17.46 4.63 5.08
CA ALA A 286 -17.79 6.05 5.14
C ALA A 286 -18.65 6.42 6.36
N SER A 287 -18.73 7.72 6.63
CA SER A 287 -19.33 8.33 7.83
C SER A 287 -18.72 7.85 9.14
N GLY A 288 -17.45 7.42 9.10
CA GLY A 288 -16.69 7.02 10.28
C GLY A 288 -17.17 5.73 10.92
N THR A 289 -17.66 4.79 10.11
CA THR A 289 -18.30 3.57 10.62
C THR A 289 -17.33 2.39 10.61
N LEU A 290 -17.19 1.73 11.75
CA LEU A 290 -16.52 0.43 11.87
C LEU A 290 -17.58 -0.68 11.93
N LEU A 291 -17.42 -1.69 11.08
CA LEU A 291 -18.22 -2.91 11.04
C LEU A 291 -17.36 -4.09 11.49
N ILE A 292 -17.83 -4.89 12.43
CA ILE A 292 -17.23 -6.17 12.80
C ILE A 292 -18.25 -7.27 12.53
N THR A 293 -17.89 -8.22 11.67
CA THR A 293 -18.79 -9.29 11.21
C THR A 293 -18.27 -10.64 11.65
N ASP A 294 -19.15 -11.50 12.19
CA ASP A 294 -18.86 -12.91 12.47
C ASP A 294 -19.69 -13.83 11.55
N LEU A 295 -19.01 -14.60 10.71
CA LEU A 295 -19.60 -15.51 9.73
C LEU A 295 -20.37 -16.68 10.34
N ARG A 296 -20.09 -17.04 11.60
CA ARG A 296 -20.77 -18.16 12.27
C ARG A 296 -22.14 -17.76 12.81
N ALA A 297 -22.34 -16.46 12.97
CA ALA A 297 -23.40 -15.98 13.80
C ALA A 297 -24.73 -16.03 13.03
N SER A 298 -25.63 -16.90 13.49
CA SER A 298 -26.92 -17.12 12.86
C SER A 298 -27.84 -15.90 12.99
N SER A 299 -28.56 -15.64 11.90
CA SER A 299 -29.47 -14.52 11.69
C SER A 299 -30.35 -14.21 12.91
N GLY A 300 -30.17 -13.06 13.57
CA GLY A 300 -31.13 -12.59 14.58
C GLY A 300 -30.68 -11.61 15.67
N THR A 301 -29.40 -11.27 15.79
CA THR A 301 -28.91 -10.48 16.95
C THR A 301 -27.94 -9.37 16.56
N ALA A 302 -28.36 -8.45 15.67
CA ALA A 302 -27.60 -7.21 15.52
C ALA A 302 -27.60 -6.49 16.87
N VAL A 303 -26.51 -6.59 17.62
CA VAL A 303 -26.34 -5.85 18.87
C VAL A 303 -25.92 -4.45 18.45
N LEU A 304 -26.92 -3.58 18.28
CA LEU A 304 -26.71 -2.15 18.14
C LEU A 304 -26.15 -1.64 19.47
N VAL A 305 -24.87 -1.28 19.49
CA VAL A 305 -24.28 -0.55 20.62
C VAL A 305 -24.28 0.94 20.25
N GLU A 306 -25.46 1.54 20.13
CA GLU A 306 -25.65 3.01 20.21
C GLU A 306 -27.05 3.36 20.77
N PRO A 307 -27.19 4.47 21.53
CA PRO A 307 -28.50 5.01 21.88
C PRO A 307 -29.02 6.01 20.81
N LEU A 308 -30.05 5.58 20.05
CA LEU A 308 -31.07 6.37 19.29
C LEU A 308 -30.56 7.41 18.25
N ILE A 309 -31.00 7.39 16.98
CA ILE A 309 -32.31 7.90 16.51
C ILE A 309 -32.66 7.35 15.10
N SER A 310 -33.95 7.11 14.90
CA SER A 310 -34.71 6.90 13.64
C SER A 310 -34.59 5.55 12.93
N SER A 311 -35.57 4.72 13.32
CA SER A 311 -36.42 3.91 12.45
C SER A 311 -36.49 4.33 10.97
N THR A 312 -36.18 3.41 10.08
CA THR A 312 -37.14 2.89 9.08
C THR A 312 -36.72 1.48 8.67
N SER A 313 -37.50 0.49 9.10
CA SER A 313 -37.49 -0.84 8.52
C SER A 313 -37.85 -0.74 7.04
N THR A 314 -36.92 -1.07 6.15
CA THR A 314 -37.27 -1.50 4.80
C THR A 314 -36.69 -2.88 4.58
N SER A 315 -37.60 -3.82 4.31
CA SER A 315 -37.26 -5.19 3.97
C SER A 315 -36.60 -5.20 2.59
N SER A 316 -35.29 -5.45 2.58
CA SER A 316 -34.59 -5.97 1.40
C SER A 316 -33.89 -7.26 1.81
N SER A 317 -34.22 -8.31 1.07
CA SER A 317 -33.78 -9.68 1.28
C SER A 317 -32.25 -9.81 1.30
N SER A 318 -31.79 -10.69 2.20
CA SER A 318 -30.49 -11.38 2.27
C SER A 318 -29.23 -10.57 2.59
N SER A 319 -28.93 -10.40 3.88
CA SER A 319 -27.63 -10.78 4.42
C SER A 319 -27.79 -11.22 5.88
N LYS A 320 -27.14 -12.33 6.25
CA LYS A 320 -27.57 -13.27 7.32
C LYS A 320 -26.59 -13.42 8.48
N THR A 321 -25.78 -12.41 8.79
CA THR A 321 -24.73 -12.50 9.83
C THR A 321 -24.84 -11.40 10.89
N LEU A 322 -24.27 -11.66 12.08
CA LEU A 322 -24.17 -10.62 13.11
C LEU A 322 -23.11 -9.60 12.72
N GLN A 323 -23.56 -8.35 12.57
CA GLN A 323 -22.70 -7.20 12.35
C GLN A 323 -22.78 -6.31 13.60
N PHE A 324 -21.66 -6.16 14.29
CA PHE A 324 -21.48 -5.07 15.25
C PHE A 324 -21.11 -3.83 14.47
N ARG A 325 -21.74 -2.71 14.80
CA ARG A 325 -21.53 -1.44 14.14
C ARG A 325 -21.35 -0.35 15.16
N VAL A 326 -20.32 0.47 14.96
CA VAL A 326 -19.98 1.57 15.85
C VAL A 326 -19.50 2.75 15.02
N LYS A 327 -19.96 3.96 15.35
CA LYS A 327 -19.35 5.18 14.85
C LYS A 327 -18.05 5.45 15.61
N VAL A 328 -16.93 5.31 14.92
CA VAL A 328 -15.58 5.44 15.48
C VAL A 328 -14.94 6.80 15.21
N HIS A 329 -15.33 7.45 14.11
CA HIS A 329 -14.75 8.72 13.66
C HIS A 329 -15.82 9.74 13.26
N SER A 330 -15.40 11.01 13.14
CA SER A 330 -16.28 12.11 12.77
C SER A 330 -16.42 12.29 11.25
N ALA A 331 -15.42 11.86 10.49
CA ALA A 331 -15.36 11.79 9.03
C ALA A 331 -15.19 10.33 8.54
N ASP A 332 -14.91 10.13 7.26
CA ASP A 332 -14.81 8.80 6.64
C ASP A 332 -13.66 7.99 7.23
N CYS A 333 -13.89 6.68 7.44
CA CYS A 333 -12.91 5.77 8.00
C CYS A 333 -12.26 5.01 6.85
N ASN A 334 -11.04 5.42 6.50
CA ASN A 334 -10.36 4.94 5.29
C ASN A 334 -9.67 3.59 5.49
N CYS A 335 -9.16 3.32 6.69
CA CYS A 335 -8.33 2.15 6.96
C CYS A 335 -8.63 1.50 8.32
N LEU A 336 -8.40 0.19 8.40
CA LEU A 336 -8.35 -0.55 9.66
C LEU A 336 -7.19 -1.53 9.69
N ALA A 337 -6.67 -1.79 10.88
CA ALA A 337 -5.65 -2.82 11.10
C ALA A 337 -5.86 -3.56 12.42
N PHE A 338 -6.27 -4.82 12.37
CA PHE A 338 -6.21 -5.73 13.52
C PHE A 338 -4.78 -5.95 13.95
N HIS A 339 -4.58 -5.95 15.26
CA HIS A 339 -3.29 -6.22 15.84
C HIS A 339 -2.88 -7.68 15.57
N PRO A 340 -1.63 -7.95 15.14
CA PRO A 340 -1.19 -9.30 14.75
C PRO A 340 -1.16 -10.30 15.92
N VAL A 341 -0.77 -9.84 17.12
CA VAL A 341 -0.66 -10.70 18.32
C VAL A 341 -1.85 -10.57 19.29
N ASN A 342 -2.24 -9.35 19.67
CA ASN A 342 -3.36 -9.09 20.57
C ASN A 342 -4.71 -9.20 19.85
N GLU A 343 -5.46 -10.25 20.13
CA GLU A 343 -6.75 -10.57 19.48
C GLU A 343 -7.89 -9.57 19.75
N TYR A 344 -7.72 -8.60 20.66
CA TYR A 344 -8.76 -7.62 20.95
C TYR A 344 -8.44 -6.22 20.43
N ALA A 345 -7.20 -5.98 19.98
CA ALA A 345 -6.78 -4.65 19.57
C ALA A 345 -6.93 -4.45 18.07
N LEU A 346 -7.43 -3.28 17.68
CA LEU A 346 -7.42 -2.83 16.28
C LEU A 346 -7.20 -1.32 16.20
N LEU A 347 -6.62 -0.88 15.08
CA LEU A 347 -6.48 0.53 14.73
C LEU A 347 -7.50 0.89 13.64
N THR A 348 -7.95 2.14 13.67
CA THR A 348 -8.68 2.79 12.59
C THR A 348 -8.03 4.12 12.25
N GLY A 349 -7.97 4.47 10.97
CA GLY A 349 -7.53 5.77 10.48
C GLY A 349 -8.62 6.42 9.63
N SER A 350 -8.68 7.76 9.66
CA SER A 350 -9.82 8.50 9.13
C SER A 350 -9.44 9.84 8.51
N ASP A 351 -10.35 10.38 7.70
CA ASP A 351 -10.30 11.72 7.12
C ASP A 351 -10.37 12.86 8.16
N ASP A 352 -10.75 12.54 9.41
CA ASP A 352 -10.67 13.49 10.53
C ASP A 352 -9.25 13.68 11.08
N THR A 353 -8.24 13.23 10.33
CA THR A 353 -6.81 13.33 10.63
C THR A 353 -6.37 12.59 11.90
N THR A 354 -7.22 11.71 12.44
CA THR A 354 -6.93 10.94 13.66
C THR A 354 -6.80 9.45 13.39
N ILE A 355 -6.01 8.81 14.25
CA ILE A 355 -5.94 7.34 14.36
C ILE A 355 -6.50 6.97 15.72
N ALA A 356 -7.31 5.93 15.80
CA ALA A 356 -7.86 5.45 17.06
C ALA A 356 -7.52 3.98 17.30
N LEU A 357 -7.09 3.68 18.53
CA LEU A 357 -6.88 2.31 19.03
C LEU A 357 -8.13 1.87 19.78
N TRP A 358 -8.66 0.70 19.40
CA TRP A 358 -9.89 0.15 19.94
C TRP A 358 -9.65 -1.19 20.63
N ASP A 359 -10.50 -1.50 21.60
CA ASP A 359 -10.61 -2.82 22.21
C ASP A 359 -11.95 -3.44 21.77
N MET A 360 -11.90 -4.55 21.03
CA MET A 360 -13.08 -5.24 20.52
C MET A 360 -14.02 -5.73 21.61
N ARG A 361 -13.54 -5.90 22.85
CA ARG A 361 -14.39 -6.27 23.99
C ARG A 361 -15.28 -5.11 24.45
N ASN A 362 -14.88 -3.88 24.15
CA ASN A 362 -15.65 -2.68 24.42
C ASN A 362 -15.41 -1.60 23.36
N LEU A 363 -16.15 -1.66 22.27
CA LEU A 363 -16.09 -0.66 21.20
C LEU A 363 -16.83 0.64 21.53
N SER A 364 -17.47 0.77 22.71
CA SER A 364 -18.18 2.01 23.06
C SER A 364 -17.24 3.18 23.39
N LYS A 365 -15.93 2.90 23.55
CA LYS A 365 -14.92 3.88 23.91
C LYS A 365 -13.57 3.45 23.33
N GLU A 366 -12.89 4.38 22.67
CA GLU A 366 -11.52 4.18 22.24
C GLU A 366 -10.56 4.04 23.44
N VAL A 367 -9.53 3.21 23.27
CA VAL A 367 -8.45 3.02 24.24
C VAL A 367 -7.52 4.23 24.22
N ARG A 368 -7.19 4.70 23.02
CA ARG A 368 -6.33 5.87 22.78
C ARG A 368 -6.67 6.46 21.42
N ARG A 369 -6.68 7.79 21.33
CA ARG A 369 -6.71 8.53 20.06
C ARG A 369 -5.36 9.20 19.85
N PHE A 370 -4.82 9.06 18.64
CA PHE A 370 -3.62 9.72 18.17
C PHE A 370 -4.07 10.89 17.30
N GLU A 371 -3.91 12.10 17.83
CA GLU A 371 -4.33 13.35 17.22
C GLU A 371 -3.12 14.29 17.06
N GLN A 372 -3.30 15.37 16.29
CA GLN A 372 -2.38 16.51 16.14
C GLN A 372 -1.11 16.28 15.29
N HIS A 373 -0.74 15.04 14.98
CA HIS A 373 0.46 14.78 14.16
C HIS A 373 0.16 14.78 12.66
N HIS A 374 -0.85 14.04 12.21
CA HIS A 374 -1.30 14.12 10.83
C HIS A 374 -2.09 15.42 10.59
N ARG A 375 -1.87 16.03 9.42
CA ARG A 375 -2.46 17.32 9.04
C ARG A 375 -3.57 17.21 8.00
N ASP A 376 -3.76 16.02 7.45
CA ASP A 376 -4.80 15.68 6.47
C ASP A 376 -5.26 14.22 6.72
N GLY A 377 -6.19 13.72 5.91
CA GLY A 377 -6.79 12.40 6.09
C GLY A 377 -5.78 11.26 6.14
N VAL A 378 -5.97 10.32 7.06
CA VAL A 378 -5.12 9.12 7.20
C VAL A 378 -5.61 8.07 6.22
N LEU A 379 -4.75 7.62 5.31
CA LEU A 379 -5.11 6.75 4.19
C LEU A 379 -4.86 5.27 4.49
N GLU A 380 -3.75 4.93 5.14
CA GLU A 380 -3.42 3.55 5.49
C GLU A 380 -2.82 3.49 6.90
N VAL A 381 -3.12 2.42 7.65
CA VAL A 381 -2.50 2.10 8.93
C VAL A 381 -2.08 0.64 8.93
N THR A 382 -0.87 0.33 9.38
CA THR A 382 -0.36 -1.05 9.37
C THR A 382 0.57 -1.33 10.54
N TRP A 383 0.33 -2.44 11.23
CA TRP A 383 1.17 -2.90 12.33
C TRP A 383 2.52 -3.39 11.83
N SER A 384 3.57 -3.13 12.61
CA SER A 384 4.86 -3.74 12.36
C SER A 384 4.76 -5.27 12.57
N PRO A 385 5.30 -6.09 11.65
CA PRO A 385 5.38 -7.53 11.85
C PRO A 385 6.46 -7.92 12.87
N LEU A 386 7.37 -7.00 13.20
CA LEU A 386 8.52 -7.26 14.06
C LEU A 386 8.29 -6.86 15.52
N ALA A 387 7.55 -5.79 15.76
CA ALA A 387 7.33 -5.25 17.09
C ALA A 387 5.82 -5.01 17.34
N PRO A 388 5.22 -5.68 18.34
CA PRO A 388 3.77 -5.60 18.57
C PRO A 388 3.29 -4.23 19.03
N SER A 389 4.15 -3.38 19.61
CA SER A 389 3.76 -2.02 20.00
C SER A 389 3.94 -0.98 18.90
N VAL A 390 4.49 -1.36 17.74
CA VAL A 390 4.85 -0.42 16.68
C VAL A 390 3.89 -0.54 15.51
N PHE A 391 3.47 0.60 14.96
CA PHE A 391 2.70 0.67 13.72
C PHE A 391 3.13 1.87 12.90
N ALA A 392 2.77 1.87 11.61
CA ALA A 392 2.97 2.99 10.71
C ALA A 392 1.63 3.47 10.16
N SER A 393 1.56 4.75 9.80
CA SER A 393 0.44 5.35 9.11
C SER A 393 0.90 6.25 7.99
N SER A 394 0.14 6.26 6.89
CA SER A 394 0.33 7.18 5.79
C SER A 394 -0.88 8.11 5.65
N SER A 395 -0.65 9.31 5.13
CA SER A 395 -1.69 10.33 5.02
C SER A 395 -1.60 11.10 3.72
N ALA A 396 -2.71 11.76 3.38
CA ALA A 396 -2.77 12.77 2.34
C ALA A 396 -1.88 14.00 2.64
N ASP A 397 -1.39 14.14 3.88
CA ASP A 397 -0.46 15.21 4.29
C ASP A 397 0.98 15.00 3.79
N GLN A 398 1.24 13.95 3.01
CA GLN A 398 2.54 13.59 2.40
C GLN A 398 3.56 12.97 3.37
N HIS A 399 3.14 12.63 4.60
CA HIS A 399 4.01 12.06 5.60
C HIS A 399 3.66 10.59 5.88
N VAL A 400 4.70 9.80 6.18
CA VAL A 400 4.53 8.49 6.85
C VAL A 400 5.02 8.63 8.28
N LEU A 401 4.14 8.39 9.25
CA LEU A 401 4.48 8.43 10.66
C LEU A 401 4.66 7.01 11.19
N VAL A 402 5.69 6.80 12.00
CA VAL A 402 5.89 5.56 12.75
C VAL A 402 5.62 5.83 14.22
N TRP A 403 4.86 4.95 14.84
CA TRP A 403 4.32 5.10 16.17
C TRP A 403 4.76 3.96 17.07
N ASP A 404 4.95 4.24 18.36
CA ASP A 404 5.09 3.23 19.41
C ASP A 404 4.05 3.48 20.50
N LEU A 405 3.24 2.46 20.81
CA LEU A 405 2.25 2.51 21.88
C LEU A 405 2.87 2.77 23.26
N LYS A 406 4.16 2.47 23.44
CA LYS A 406 4.87 2.71 24.71
C LYS A 406 5.44 4.13 24.83
N SER A 407 5.54 4.87 23.72
CA SER A 407 6.00 6.26 23.73
C SER A 407 4.92 7.19 24.29
N ASN A 408 5.33 8.27 24.97
CA ASN A 408 4.41 9.27 25.51
C ASN A 408 3.76 10.10 24.39
N ASP A 409 4.55 10.59 23.43
CA ASP A 409 4.06 11.38 22.29
C ASP A 409 3.47 10.49 21.18
N GLY A 410 3.68 9.17 21.28
CA GLY A 410 3.21 8.17 20.32
C GLY A 410 4.09 8.08 19.07
N VAL A 411 4.46 9.21 18.46
CA VAL A 411 5.31 9.23 17.26
C VAL A 411 6.78 9.02 17.63
N ILE A 412 7.45 8.12 16.90
CA ILE A 412 8.89 7.86 17.03
C ILE A 412 9.67 8.25 15.77
N PHE A 413 8.99 8.39 14.63
CA PHE A 413 9.61 8.80 13.38
C PHE A 413 8.62 9.49 12.44
N ASP A 414 9.11 10.48 11.69
CA ASP A 414 8.36 11.27 10.71
C ASP A 414 9.11 11.24 9.36
N HIS A 415 8.59 10.47 8.42
CA HIS A 415 9.14 10.34 7.08
C HIS A 415 8.52 11.36 6.13
N LYS A 416 9.32 12.38 5.79
CA LYS A 416 8.97 13.52 4.93
C LYS A 416 9.57 13.44 3.52
N GLY A 417 9.72 12.22 3.01
CA GLY A 417 10.38 11.98 1.73
C GLY A 417 9.51 12.24 0.51
N HIS A 418 8.18 12.21 0.67
CA HIS A 418 7.22 12.35 -0.43
C HIS A 418 6.75 13.80 -0.58
N ASP A 419 6.38 14.19 -1.80
CA ASP A 419 5.83 15.52 -2.13
C ASP A 419 4.34 15.43 -2.55
N SER A 420 3.72 14.27 -2.36
CA SER A 420 2.34 13.98 -2.71
C SER A 420 1.71 12.94 -1.77
N ARG A 421 0.40 12.72 -1.92
CA ARG A 421 -0.40 11.83 -1.07
C ARG A 421 0.12 10.40 -1.14
N ILE A 422 0.08 9.70 0.00
CA ILE A 422 0.66 8.36 0.16
C ILE A 422 -0.46 7.32 0.34
N PRO A 423 -0.96 6.71 -0.74
CA PRO A 423 -2.13 5.85 -0.70
C PRO A 423 -1.90 4.48 -0.03
N ASP A 424 -0.68 3.94 -0.05
CA ASP A 424 -0.40 2.61 0.51
C ASP A 424 1.04 2.55 1.03
N ILE A 425 1.24 1.75 2.07
CA ILE A 425 2.54 1.48 2.68
C ILE A 425 2.64 0.00 3.05
N SER A 426 3.84 -0.56 3.01
CA SER A 426 4.08 -1.94 3.39
C SER A 426 5.32 -2.08 4.26
N TRP A 427 5.16 -2.68 5.43
CA TRP A 427 6.27 -3.22 6.21
C TRP A 427 6.86 -4.44 5.52
N HIS A 428 8.19 -4.57 5.54
CA HIS A 428 8.83 -5.82 5.19
C HIS A 428 8.60 -6.87 6.29
N PRO A 429 8.33 -8.15 5.95
CA PRO A 429 7.95 -9.16 6.94
C PRO A 429 9.04 -9.48 7.97
N THR A 430 10.32 -9.32 7.60
CA THR A 430 11.45 -9.77 8.44
C THR A 430 12.52 -8.70 8.69
N ARG A 431 12.39 -7.51 8.10
CA ARG A 431 13.38 -6.41 8.20
C ARG A 431 12.67 -5.15 8.64
N PRO A 432 13.28 -4.26 9.44
CA PRO A 432 12.66 -3.04 9.92
C PRO A 432 12.63 -1.93 8.83
N ILE A 433 12.22 -2.30 7.61
CA ILE A 433 12.14 -1.41 6.45
C ILE A 433 10.69 -1.26 5.99
N ILE A 434 10.37 -0.10 5.44
CA ILE A 434 9.05 0.23 4.90
C ILE A 434 9.20 0.59 3.42
N ALA A 435 8.28 0.10 2.60
CA ALA A 435 8.06 0.60 1.24
C ALA A 435 6.86 1.55 1.24
N SER A 436 7.03 2.73 0.64
CA SER A 436 5.99 3.74 0.50
C SER A 436 5.92 4.26 -0.94
N ILE A 437 4.72 4.56 -1.40
CA ILE A 437 4.42 5.06 -2.75
C ILE A 437 3.58 6.33 -2.64
N ALA A 438 3.74 7.24 -3.59
CA ALA A 438 2.90 8.43 -3.66
C ALA A 438 2.31 8.67 -5.06
N GLU A 439 1.27 9.51 -5.12
CA GLU A 439 0.55 9.85 -6.35
C GLU A 439 1.43 10.58 -7.40
N ASP A 440 2.57 11.15 -6.99
CA ASP A 440 3.57 11.76 -7.87
C ASP A 440 4.51 10.74 -8.55
N SER A 441 4.19 9.44 -8.46
CA SER A 441 5.01 8.32 -8.94
C SER A 441 6.30 8.09 -8.16
N SER A 442 6.53 8.78 -7.05
CA SER A 442 7.67 8.50 -6.18
C SER A 442 7.48 7.17 -5.43
N PHE A 443 8.49 6.32 -5.51
CA PHE A 443 8.59 5.06 -4.78
C PHE A 443 9.81 5.12 -3.87
N GLN A 444 9.62 4.83 -2.59
CA GLN A 444 10.69 4.89 -1.59
C GLN A 444 10.73 3.60 -0.77
N ILE A 445 11.94 3.13 -0.48
CA ILE A 445 12.18 2.10 0.52
C ILE A 445 13.16 2.68 1.53
N TRP A 446 12.81 2.61 2.81
CA TRP A 446 13.60 3.27 3.83
C TRP A 446 13.65 2.48 5.13
N GLU A 447 14.76 2.67 5.85
CA GLU A 447 15.06 2.13 7.17
C GLU A 447 15.45 3.28 8.07
N ALA A 448 14.65 3.56 9.08
CA ALA A 448 14.87 4.68 9.99
C ALA A 448 15.67 4.26 11.22
N ASN A 449 16.71 5.04 11.57
CA ASN A 449 17.67 4.69 12.62
C ASN A 449 16.99 4.45 13.97
N ALA A 450 16.06 5.34 14.33
CA ALA A 450 15.31 5.26 15.58
C ALA A 450 14.37 4.04 15.61
N VAL A 451 13.77 3.69 14.48
CA VAL A 451 12.82 2.58 14.36
C VAL A 451 13.55 1.24 14.43
N GLU A 452 14.65 1.09 13.68
CA GLU A 452 15.49 -0.10 13.75
C GLU A 452 16.04 -0.31 15.17
N SER A 453 16.60 0.74 15.78
CA SER A 453 17.15 0.66 17.13
C SER A 453 16.10 0.22 18.15
N LEU A 454 14.86 0.71 18.03
CA LEU A 454 13.75 0.31 18.88
C LEU A 454 13.37 -1.15 18.64
N ILE A 455 13.16 -1.55 17.39
CA ILE A 455 12.76 -2.92 17.03
C ILE A 455 13.81 -3.93 17.50
N ASN A 456 15.10 -3.65 17.31
CA ASN A 456 16.19 -4.51 17.74
C ASN A 456 16.37 -4.57 19.27
N SER A 457 15.75 -3.65 20.02
CA SER A 457 15.80 -3.62 21.48
C SER A 457 14.69 -4.43 22.18
N ILE A 458 13.65 -4.81 21.43
CA ILE A 458 12.49 -5.58 21.90
C ILE A 458 12.81 -7.08 21.78
#